data_AF-A0A7S1AM01-F1
#
_entry.id   AF-A0A7S1AM01-F1
#
_cell.length_a   1.000
_cell.length_b   1.000
_cell.length_c   1.000
_cell.angle_alpha   90.00
_cell.angle_beta   90.00
_cell.angle_gamma   90.00
#
_symmetry.space_group_name_H-M   'P 1'
#
loop_
_entity.id
_entity.type
_entity.pdbx_description
1 polymer ?
#
loop_
_entity_poly.entity_id
_entity_poly.type
_entity_poly.pdbx_seq_one_letter_code
_entity_poly.pdbx_strand_id
1 'polypeptide(L)'
;HTVFGLIFLIFVFVTMLAAFNIITGIFVTEAIDMARRDQDVRVQTAMTENREYMNMLKNIFAELDENSDGAISLEEFQHRMQNEEIQNLFSLLGLSISDAVSFFTLI
;
A
#
# COMPACT_ATOMS: atom_id res chain seq x y z
N HIS A 1 -63.35 -2.80 21.41
CA HIS A 1 -62.16 -3.21 22.19
C HIS A 1 -61.08 -3.85 21.31
N THR A 2 -61.40 -4.81 20.46
CA THR A 2 -60.45 -5.50 19.56
C THR A 2 -59.76 -4.61 18.52
N VAL A 3 -60.47 -3.64 17.94
CA VAL A 3 -59.90 -2.72 16.91
C VAL A 3 -58.77 -1.85 17.49
N PHE A 4 -58.95 -1.30 18.69
CA PHE A 4 -57.91 -0.50 19.35
C PHE A 4 -56.66 -1.33 19.68
N GLY A 5 -56.84 -2.58 20.10
CA GLY A 5 -55.73 -3.51 20.33
C GLY A 5 -54.95 -3.82 19.04
N LEU A 6 -55.66 -4.00 17.93
CA LEU A 6 -55.04 -4.28 16.62
C LEU A 6 -54.27 -3.08 16.08
N ILE A 7 -54.81 -1.86 16.21
CA ILE A 7 -54.11 -0.62 15.86
C ILE A 7 -52.84 -0.45 16.72
N PHE A 8 -52.94 -0.69 18.02
CA PHE A 8 -51.79 -0.62 18.93
C PHE A 8 -50.70 -1.62 18.55
N LEU A 9 -51.07 -2.86 18.20
CA LEU A 9 -50.11 -3.88 17.79
C LEU A 9 -49.39 -3.51 16.49
N ILE A 10 -50.11 -2.98 15.50
CA ILE A 10 -49.50 -2.48 14.26
C ILE A 10 -48.55 -1.32 14.55
N PHE A 11 -48.95 -0.39 15.41
CA PHE A 11 -48.10 0.74 15.80
C PHE A 11 -46.78 0.27 16.44
N VAL A 12 -46.84 -0.69 17.37
CA VAL A 12 -45.64 -1.27 18.00
C VAL A 12 -44.78 -1.98 16.97
N PHE A 13 -45.38 -2.78 16.08
CA PHE A 13 -44.64 -3.52 15.05
C PHE A 13 -43.91 -2.59 14.08
N VAL A 14 -44.60 -1.56 13.58
CA VAL A 14 -44.01 -0.56 12.67
C VAL A 14 -42.89 0.22 13.38
N THR A 15 -43.09 0.62 14.63
CA THR A 15 -42.08 1.34 15.40
C THR A 15 -40.84 0.48 15.66
N MET A 16 -41.03 -0.81 15.96
CA MET A 16 -39.94 -1.78 16.14
C MET A 16 -39.15 -1.96 14.83
N LEU A 17 -39.83 -2.17 13.70
CA LEU A 17 -39.19 -2.29 12.40
C LEU A 17 -38.44 -1.00 12.01
N ALA A 18 -39.02 0.16 12.28
CA ALA A 18 -38.36 1.43 12.04
C ALA A 18 -37.07 1.56 12.86
N ALA A 19 -37.10 1.22 14.15
CA ALA A 19 -35.92 1.22 15.00
C ALA A 19 -34.83 0.26 14.48
N PHE A 20 -35.19 -0.98 14.11
CA PHE A 20 -34.25 -1.92 13.53
C PHE A 20 -33.63 -1.43 12.22
N ASN A 21 -34.42 -0.83 11.35
CA ASN A 21 -33.92 -0.29 10.08
C ASN A 21 -32.94 0.87 10.29
N ILE A 22 -33.21 1.75 11.26
CA ILE A 22 -32.28 2.84 11.63
C ILE A 22 -30.96 2.25 12.12
N ILE A 23 -31.02 1.32 13.08
CA ILE A 23 -29.83 0.68 13.64
C ILE A 23 -29.02 -0.02 12.54
N THR A 24 -29.69 -0.82 11.71
CA THR A 24 -29.04 -1.54 10.59
C THR A 24 -28.42 -0.56 9.61
N GLY A 25 -29.08 0.55 9.29
CA GLY A 25 -28.53 1.59 8.42
C GLY A 25 -27.24 2.20 8.94
N ILE A 26 -27.17 2.46 10.26
CA ILE A 26 -25.94 2.95 10.90
C ILE A 26 -24.82 1.92 10.77
N PHE A 27 -25.08 0.66 11.14
CA PHE A 27 -24.08 -0.41 11.06
C PHE A 27 -23.58 -0.66 9.63
N VAL A 28 -24.46 -0.62 8.63
CA VAL A 28 -24.06 -0.78 7.23
C VAL A 28 -23.17 0.37 6.78
N THR A 29 -23.52 1.60 7.16
CA THR A 29 -22.70 2.78 6.83
C THR A 29 -21.32 2.68 7.47
N GLU A 30 -21.25 2.33 8.76
CA GLU A 30 -19.98 2.13 9.47
C GLU A 30 -19.14 1.00 8.84
N ALA A 31 -19.76 -0.12 8.46
CA ALA A 31 -19.07 -1.23 7.82
C ALA A 31 -18.50 -0.83 6.45
N ILE A 32 -19.25 -0.06 5.65
CA ILE A 32 -18.78 0.46 4.36
C ILE A 32 -17.63 1.45 4.58
N ASP A 33 -17.74 2.37 5.53
CA ASP A 33 -16.70 3.34 5.83
C ASP A 33 -15.42 2.67 6.33
N MET A 34 -15.54 1.64 7.16
CA MET A 34 -14.41 0.83 7.60
C MET A 34 -13.72 0.14 6.43
N ALA A 35 -14.48 -0.48 5.53
CA ALA A 35 -13.92 -1.14 4.34
C ALA A 35 -13.19 -0.13 3.42
N ARG A 36 -13.73 1.08 3.27
CA ARG A 36 -13.08 2.16 2.51
C ARG A 36 -11.78 2.62 3.15
N ARG A 37 -11.78 2.84 4.46
CA ARG A 37 -10.57 3.22 5.20
C ARG A 37 -9.48 2.16 5.09
N ASP A 38 -9.84 0.88 5.19
CA ASP A 38 -8.87 -0.20 5.02
C ASP A 38 -8.23 -0.17 3.63
N GLN A 39 -9.04 0.03 2.58
CA GLN A 39 -8.53 0.18 1.22
C GLN A 39 -7.59 1.40 1.09
N ASP A 40 -7.99 2.57 1.62
CA ASP A 40 -7.18 3.79 1.55
C ASP A 40 -5.85 3.64 2.30
N VAL A 41 -5.88 3.03 3.49
CA VAL A 41 -4.67 2.72 4.27
C VAL A 41 -3.76 1.79 3.48
N ARG A 42 -4.30 0.72 2.88
CA ARG A 42 -3.50 -0.21 2.06
C ARG A 42 -2.84 0.49 0.86
N VAL A 43 -3.56 1.39 0.19
CA VAL A 43 -2.99 2.18 -0.91
C VAL A 43 -1.89 3.10 -0.42
N GLN A 44 -2.09 3.81 0.71
CA GLN A 44 -1.07 4.68 1.28
C GLN A 44 0.16 3.90 1.75
N THR A 45 -0.01 2.72 2.36
CA THR A 45 1.09 1.84 2.74
C THR A 45 1.88 1.41 1.51
N ALA A 46 1.23 0.95 0.45
CA ALA A 46 1.91 0.55 -0.79
C ALA A 46 2.66 1.72 -1.46
N MET A 47 2.09 2.93 -1.45
CA MET A 47 2.79 4.12 -1.95
C MET A 47 4.01 4.49 -1.10
N THR A 48 3.89 4.36 0.22
CA THR A 48 4.99 4.63 1.15
C THR A 48 6.11 3.62 0.97
N GLU A 49 5.79 2.33 0.91
CA GLU A 49 6.76 1.26 0.64
C GLU A 49 7.50 1.51 -0.69
N ASN A 50 6.79 1.81 -1.77
CA ASN A 50 7.41 2.12 -3.07
C ASN A 50 8.35 3.34 -2.97
N ARG A 51 7.95 4.39 -2.25
CA ARG A 51 8.80 5.56 -2.02
C ARG A 51 10.06 5.22 -1.23
N GLU A 52 9.95 4.39 -0.19
CA GLU A 52 11.10 3.89 0.57
C GLU A 52 12.05 3.08 -0.33
N TYR A 53 11.51 2.18 -1.16
CA TYR A 53 12.30 1.45 -2.16
C TYR A 53 13.02 2.39 -3.13
N MET A 54 12.35 3.44 -3.62
CA MET A 54 12.98 4.42 -4.51
C MET A 54 14.04 5.26 -3.83
N ASN A 55 13.85 5.60 -2.55
CA ASN A 55 14.85 6.30 -1.76
C ASN A 55 16.08 5.42 -1.53
N MET A 56 15.90 4.14 -1.19
CA MET A 56 17.00 3.18 -1.06
C MET A 56 17.77 3.01 -2.35
N LEU A 57 17.07 2.85 -3.49
CA LEU A 57 17.73 2.82 -4.80
C LEU A 57 18.51 4.11 -5.05
N LYS A 58 17.89 5.28 -4.87
CA LYS A 58 18.59 6.57 -5.05
C LYS A 58 19.86 6.69 -4.22
N ASN A 59 19.83 6.22 -2.97
CA ASN A 59 21.01 6.24 -2.11
C ASN A 59 22.12 5.33 -2.64
N ILE A 60 21.78 4.14 -3.13
CA ILE A 60 22.73 3.23 -3.78
C ILE A 60 23.29 3.84 -5.06
N PHE A 61 22.43 4.39 -5.91
CA PHE A 61 22.86 5.05 -7.14
C PHE A 61 23.82 6.21 -6.84
N ALA A 62 23.54 7.01 -5.80
CA ALA A 62 24.44 8.08 -5.35
C ALA A 62 25.76 7.57 -4.75
N GLU A 63 25.79 6.37 -4.18
CA GLU A 63 27.01 5.76 -3.66
C GLU A 63 27.87 5.10 -4.75
N LEU A 64 27.24 4.72 -5.87
CA LEU A 64 27.90 4.17 -7.07
C LEU A 64 28.43 5.27 -8.00
N ASP A 65 27.74 6.41 -8.07
CA ASP A 65 28.07 7.55 -8.91
C ASP A 65 29.23 8.37 -8.29
N GLU A 66 30.47 7.99 -8.59
CA GLU A 66 31.69 8.64 -8.10
C GLU A 66 31.93 10.02 -8.74
N ASN A 67 31.44 10.21 -9.97
CA ASN A 67 31.68 11.42 -10.75
C ASN A 67 30.54 12.46 -10.62
N SER A 68 29.43 12.08 -9.97
CA SER A 68 28.21 12.88 -9.77
C SER A 68 27.60 13.41 -11.08
N ASP A 69 27.78 12.67 -12.18
CA ASP A 69 27.23 13.01 -13.50
C ASP A 69 25.76 12.55 -13.65
N GLY A 70 25.25 11.79 -12.69
CA GLY A 70 23.88 11.28 -12.65
C GLY A 70 23.66 10.01 -13.49
N ALA A 71 24.72 9.47 -14.10
CA ALA A 71 24.77 8.19 -14.76
C ALA A 71 25.79 7.27 -14.06
N ILE A 72 25.57 5.96 -14.14
CA ILE A 72 26.56 4.99 -13.67
C ILE A 72 27.24 4.41 -14.89
N SER A 73 28.55 4.61 -15.01
CA SER A 73 29.33 3.95 -16.04
C SER A 73 29.52 2.46 -15.71
N LEU A 74 29.67 1.62 -16.74
CA LEU A 74 29.88 0.18 -16.55
C LEU A 74 31.16 -0.13 -15.75
N GLU A 75 32.15 0.76 -15.84
CA GLU A 75 33.40 0.70 -15.08
C GLU A 75 33.18 1.02 -13.59
N GLU A 76 32.44 2.08 -13.26
CA GLU A 76 32.07 2.43 -11.86
C GLU A 76 31.21 1.32 -11.24
N PHE A 77 30.27 0.77 -12.01
CA PHE A 77 29.44 -0.34 -11.58
C PHE A 77 30.28 -1.59 -11.28
N GLN A 78 31.19 -1.99 -12.18
CA GLN A 78 32.07 -3.15 -11.97
C GLN A 78 33.04 -2.94 -10.81
N HIS A 79 33.55 -1.73 -10.63
CA HIS A 79 34.47 -1.42 -9.55
C HIS A 79 33.79 -1.51 -8.18
N ARG A 80 32.59 -0.94 -8.05
CA ARG A 80 31.84 -0.90 -6.78
C ARG A 80 31.06 -2.19 -6.48
N MET A 81 30.71 -2.99 -7.50
CA MET A 81 30.12 -4.33 -7.32
C MET A 81 31.08 -5.37 -6.72
N GLN A 82 32.37 -5.05 -6.59
CA GLN A 82 33.33 -5.86 -5.83
C GLN A 82 33.21 -5.65 -4.31
N ASN A 83 32.50 -4.61 -3.87
CA ASN A 83 32.24 -4.37 -2.45
C ASN A 83 31.05 -5.23 -1.96
N GLU A 84 31.29 -6.09 -0.98
CA GLU A 84 30.28 -6.96 -0.38
C GLU A 84 29.10 -6.17 0.22
N GLU A 85 29.34 -4.94 0.67
CA GLU A 85 28.30 -4.07 1.25
C GLU A 85 27.27 -3.62 0.19
N ILE A 86 27.73 -3.27 -1.01
CA ILE A 86 26.90 -2.93 -2.16
C ILE A 86 26.14 -4.16 -2.66
N GLN A 87 26.79 -5.33 -2.74
CA GLN A 87 26.13 -6.58 -3.14
C GLN A 87 24.99 -6.97 -2.19
N ASN A 88 25.20 -6.78 -0.88
CA ASN A 88 24.17 -7.03 0.13
C ASN A 88 23.01 -6.03 0.01
N LEU A 89 23.28 -4.75 -0.27
CA LEU A 89 22.21 -3.76 -0.50
C LEU A 89 21.35 -4.09 -1.73
N PHE A 90 21.96 -4.50 -2.84
CA PHE A 90 21.23 -4.95 -4.03
C PHE A 90 20.38 -6.21 -3.75
N SER A 91 20.95 -7.16 -3.00
CA SER A 91 20.24 -8.37 -2.59
C SER A 91 19.05 -8.08 -1.68
N LEU A 92 19.17 -7.10 -0.78
CA LEU A 92 18.06 -6.63 0.09
C LEU A 92 16.92 -5.99 -0.71
N LEU A 93 17.23 -5.39 -1.86
CA LEU A 93 16.25 -4.83 -2.78
C LEU A 93 15.67 -5.88 -3.75
N GLY A 94 16.10 -7.15 -3.64
CA GLY A 94 15.65 -8.23 -4.52
C GLY A 94 16.19 -8.13 -5.95
N LEU A 95 17.16 -7.25 -6.21
CA LEU A 95 17.81 -7.12 -7.50
C LEU A 95 19.01 -8.06 -7.53
N SER A 96 18.99 -9.04 -8.41
CA SER A 96 20.18 -9.86 -8.64
C SER A 96 21.19 -9.03 -9.45
N ILE A 97 22.47 -9.11 -9.09
CA ILE A 97 23.56 -8.43 -9.81
C ILE A 97 23.55 -8.83 -11.30
N SER A 98 23.13 -10.08 -11.58
CA SER A 98 22.92 -10.59 -12.93
C SER A 98 21.84 -9.80 -13.70
N ASP A 99 20.74 -9.42 -13.05
CA ASP A 99 19.68 -8.63 -13.68
C ASP A 99 20.13 -7.18 -13.90
N ALA A 100 20.88 -6.60 -12.97
CA ALA A 100 21.41 -5.24 -13.10
C ALA A 100 22.41 -5.12 -14.28
N VAL A 101 23.37 -6.05 -14.39
CA VAL A 101 24.30 -6.10 -15.54
C VAL A 101 23.54 -6.35 -16.84
N SER A 102 22.54 -7.23 -16.84
CA SER A 102 21.70 -7.47 -18.01
C SER A 102 20.92 -6.21 -18.40
N PHE A 103 20.40 -5.44 -17.44
CA PHE A 103 19.73 -4.17 -17.67
C PHE A 103 20.65 -3.14 -18.32
N PHE A 104 21.90 -3.04 -17.84
CA PHE A 104 22.93 -2.16 -18.42
C PHE A 104 23.40 -2.60 -19.81
N THR A 105 23.34 -3.89 -20.12
CA THR A 105 23.76 -4.42 -21.43
C THR A 105 22.65 -4.34 -22.49
N LEU A 106 21.39 -4.18 -22.06
CA LEU A 106 20.21 -4.11 -22.94
C LEU A 106 19.84 -2.68 -23.38
N ILE A 107 20.50 -1.67 -22.83
CA ILE A 107 20.39 -0.25 -23.21
C ILE A 107 21.64 0.13 -24.00
#